data_AF-A0A522CY87-F1
#
_entry.id   AF-A0A522CY87-F1
#
_cell.length_a   1.000
_cell.length_b   1.000
_cell.length_c   1.000
_cell.angle_alpha   90.00
_cell.angle_beta   90.00
_cell.angle_gamma   90.00
#
_symmetry.space_group_name_H-M   'P 1'
#
loop_
_entity.id
_entity.type
_entity.pdbx_description
1 polymer ?
#
loop_
_entity_poly.entity_id
_entity_poly.type
_entity_poly.pdbx_seq_one_letter_code
_entity_poly.pdbx_strand_id
1 'polypeptide(L)'
;MAKRVSADTITEITSNPAFRGRQTAETPPPTPEQLIDRIRQDLVDRIDAARKLVASGAPPSTDPYAPKPEVRLSRALEDQKQFEEMLKEVPKGFRLSPVLYSRIDAKAKEELTQEYSFHVRPRFLKFLAENHADELKDLGICDRGVERMRQGLDPVNENGLLYSVNIDHIIERNGSGVWGASKEKDPDQPDGGEKFHPNHFGNFIILPEKIHEFKNKLNDLQYASETPHGQNKWVLMMIPERNAAFSGFVCPKQDPSHRLAGLDLRPMDDFKKTEHGEFIVSTTLTELAELKDMGSVRQIVRGQIAEADKLNTKVAELAAQQEAQKKPGLRKAFNDAIAKEPATKAHLDDLIKPALRDVTAYVRNTFSELSAKTNTSKERAAFWKFARFFRSQPVRDLQMDVEALPFEEASEMHRSFLQLKKDVTKVCDRLDAENKARYQKQDNESVPDFRQDNNPPARNTPPQGQPIPGRKPRRGPPQKSRPEEGREKRTFGRPGHFKGRG
;
A
#
# COMPACT_ATOMS: atom_id res chain seq x y z
N MET A 1 30.60 4.59 6.45
CA MET A 1 29.34 3.84 6.27
C MET A 1 28.21 4.84 6.30
N ALA A 2 27.22 4.74 5.40
CA ALA A 2 26.00 5.52 5.55
C ALA A 2 25.35 5.15 6.89
N LYS A 3 24.91 6.15 7.67
CA LYS A 3 24.33 5.94 8.99
C LYS A 3 22.93 5.36 8.81
N ARG A 4 22.72 4.09 9.20
CA ARG A 4 21.37 3.49 9.30
C ARG A 4 20.50 4.32 10.25
N VAL A 5 19.20 4.38 10.01
CA VAL A 5 18.27 5.14 10.85
C VAL A 5 18.03 4.38 12.15
N SER A 6 18.30 5.02 13.28
CA SER A 6 18.18 4.46 14.62
C SER A 6 17.90 5.59 15.62
N ALA A 7 17.62 5.23 16.87
CA ALA A 7 17.44 6.19 17.94
C ALA A 7 18.64 7.14 18.09
N ASP A 8 19.87 6.69 17.81
CA ASP A 8 21.10 7.48 17.96
C ASP A 8 21.39 8.39 16.76
N THR A 9 20.81 8.09 15.60
CA THR A 9 21.16 8.77 14.34
C THR A 9 20.03 9.63 13.78
N ILE A 10 18.77 9.33 14.13
CA ILE A 10 17.61 9.94 13.48
C ILE A 10 17.53 11.46 13.68
N THR A 11 17.85 11.96 14.87
CA THR A 11 17.81 13.40 15.16
C THR A 11 18.85 14.15 14.30
N GLU A 12 20.05 13.58 14.16
CA GLU A 12 21.10 14.12 13.29
C GLU A 12 20.64 14.11 11.82
N ILE A 13 20.16 12.97 11.32
CA ILE A 13 19.68 12.79 9.94
C ILE A 13 18.59 13.83 9.61
N THR A 14 17.55 13.91 10.45
CA THR A 14 16.40 14.78 10.19
C THR A 14 16.70 16.26 10.47
N SER A 15 17.76 16.57 11.23
CA SER A 15 18.24 17.94 11.40
C SER A 15 19.07 18.47 10.22
N ASN A 16 19.55 17.58 9.35
CA ASN A 16 20.49 17.94 8.27
C ASN A 16 19.82 18.82 7.19
N PRO A 17 20.53 19.78 6.58
CA PRO A 17 20.05 20.50 5.40
C PRO A 17 19.60 19.61 4.23
N ALA A 18 20.12 18.40 4.07
CA ALA A 18 19.67 17.42 3.07
C ALA A 18 18.27 16.86 3.37
N PHE A 19 17.77 17.03 4.60
CA PHE A 19 16.41 16.73 5.00
C PHE A 19 15.48 17.95 4.87
N ARG A 20 16.03 19.15 5.07
CA ARG A 20 15.31 20.44 5.08
C ARG A 20 15.31 21.11 3.70
N GLY A 21 14.29 21.91 3.40
CA GLY A 21 14.33 22.81 2.23
C GLY A 21 15.32 23.97 2.41
N ARG A 22 15.32 24.95 1.48
CA ARG A 22 16.22 26.13 1.50
C ARG A 22 16.01 27.14 2.66
N GLN A 23 15.21 26.83 3.67
CA GLN A 23 14.91 27.77 4.76
C GLN A 23 14.81 27.04 6.10
N THR A 24 15.75 27.31 7.01
CA THR A 24 15.53 27.81 8.39
C THR A 24 16.84 27.79 9.15
N ALA A 25 17.10 28.87 9.89
CA ALA A 25 18.27 29.02 10.74
C ALA A 25 18.36 27.90 11.80
N GLU A 26 19.61 27.58 12.16
CA GLU A 26 20.05 26.51 13.05
C GLU A 26 19.50 26.69 14.49
N THR A 27 18.25 26.28 14.72
CA THR A 27 17.84 25.96 16.10
C THR A 27 18.35 24.55 16.41
N PRO A 28 19.12 24.36 17.49
CA PRO A 28 19.56 23.02 17.86
C PRO A 28 18.35 22.10 18.05
N PRO A 29 18.47 20.80 17.73
CA PRO A 29 17.41 19.85 18.00
C PRO A 29 17.00 19.90 19.48
N PRO A 30 15.69 19.91 19.81
CA PRO A 30 15.25 19.82 21.19
C PRO A 30 15.64 18.45 21.75
N THR A 31 15.83 18.38 23.07
CA THR A 31 15.98 17.12 23.80
C THR A 31 14.64 16.37 23.87
N PRO A 32 14.65 15.04 24.12
CA PRO A 32 13.42 14.29 24.41
C PRO A 32 12.59 14.94 25.52
N GLU A 33 13.22 15.37 26.60
CA GLU A 33 12.56 15.95 27.79
C GLU A 33 11.85 17.27 27.44
N GLN A 34 12.51 18.14 26.67
CA GLN A 34 11.91 19.39 26.19
C GLN A 34 10.66 19.13 25.32
N LEU A 35 10.70 18.11 24.46
CA LEU A 35 9.51 17.73 23.67
C LEU A 35 8.43 17.12 24.55
N ILE A 36 8.77 16.28 25.52
CA ILE A 36 7.82 15.69 26.47
C ILE A 36 7.07 16.80 27.22
N ASP A 37 7.79 17.77 27.79
CA ASP A 37 7.18 18.87 28.55
C ASP A 37 6.30 19.75 27.67
N ARG A 38 6.74 20.02 26.43
CA ARG A 38 5.92 20.74 25.45
C ARG A 38 4.63 19.98 25.13
N ILE A 39 4.70 18.67 24.88
CA ILE A 39 3.52 17.86 24.56
C ILE A 39 2.56 17.82 25.75
N ARG A 40 3.08 17.69 26.98
CA ARG A 40 2.28 17.80 28.21
C ARG A 40 1.54 19.13 28.29
N GLN A 41 2.24 20.24 28.03
CA GLN A 41 1.63 21.56 28.04
C GLN A 41 0.56 21.69 26.94
N ASP A 42 0.84 21.24 25.71
CA ASP A 42 -0.12 21.25 24.61
C ASP A 42 -1.38 20.42 24.94
N LEU A 43 -1.25 19.34 25.72
CA LEU A 43 -2.39 18.53 26.19
C LEU A 43 -3.19 19.24 27.30
N VAL A 44 -2.51 19.90 28.24
CA VAL A 44 -3.16 20.73 29.28
C VAL A 44 -3.96 21.86 28.65
N ASP A 45 -3.36 22.59 27.71
CA ASP A 45 -4.02 23.69 27.01
C ASP A 45 -5.27 23.21 26.24
N ARG A 46 -5.20 22.02 25.62
CA ARG A 46 -6.34 21.37 24.96
C ARG A 46 -7.47 21.02 25.95
N ILE A 47 -7.13 20.47 27.10
CA ILE A 47 -8.10 20.14 28.16
C ILE A 47 -8.78 21.42 28.65
N ASP A 48 -8.02 22.48 28.92
CA ASP A 48 -8.58 23.74 29.42
C ASP A 48 -9.44 24.45 28.38
N ALA A 49 -9.05 24.42 27.10
CA ALA A 49 -9.89 24.89 26.02
C ALA A 49 -11.21 24.10 25.93
N ALA A 50 -11.16 22.78 26.04
CA ALA A 50 -12.35 21.93 26.03
C ALA A 50 -13.25 22.19 27.26
N ARG A 51 -12.69 22.37 28.46
CA ARG A 51 -13.43 22.74 29.68
C ARG A 51 -14.15 24.08 29.51
N LYS A 52 -13.49 25.10 28.97
CA LYS A 52 -14.10 26.40 28.69
C LYS A 52 -15.27 26.30 27.70
N LEU A 53 -15.17 25.41 26.70
CA LEU A 53 -16.27 25.16 25.75
C LEU A 53 -17.47 24.49 26.42
N VAL A 54 -17.24 23.52 27.31
CA VAL A 54 -18.31 22.88 28.08
C VAL A 54 -18.95 23.89 29.05
N ALA A 55 -18.13 24.65 29.79
CA ALA A 55 -18.60 25.61 30.79
C ALA A 55 -19.37 26.79 30.19
N SER A 56 -19.05 27.20 28.96
CA SER A 56 -19.74 28.31 28.29
C SER A 56 -21.15 27.96 27.80
N GLY A 57 -21.56 26.68 27.86
CA GLY A 57 -22.84 26.23 27.30
C GLY A 57 -22.94 26.53 25.81
N ALA A 58 -21.80 26.65 25.12
CA ALA A 58 -21.75 27.04 23.71
C ALA A 58 -22.67 26.11 22.89
N PRO A 59 -23.51 26.67 22.00
CA PRO A 59 -24.38 25.86 21.19
C PRO A 59 -23.55 24.86 20.38
N PRO A 60 -24.10 23.66 20.09
CA PRO A 60 -23.44 22.71 19.21
C PRO A 60 -22.99 23.41 17.95
N SER A 61 -21.78 23.11 17.49
CA SER A 61 -21.28 23.66 16.24
C SER A 61 -22.32 23.47 15.13
N THR A 62 -22.47 24.46 14.27
CA THR A 62 -23.30 24.35 13.07
C THR A 62 -22.78 23.30 12.09
N ASP A 63 -21.56 22.82 12.30
CA ASP A 63 -21.02 21.64 11.63
C ASP A 63 -21.59 20.37 12.27
N PRO A 64 -22.45 19.60 11.57
CA PRO A 64 -23.05 18.38 12.12
C PRO A 64 -22.02 17.28 12.42
N TYR A 65 -20.78 17.42 11.95
CA TYR A 65 -19.69 16.47 12.20
C TYR A 65 -18.78 16.88 13.35
N ALA A 66 -18.92 18.10 13.86
CA ALA A 66 -18.13 18.54 15.00
C ALA A 66 -18.55 17.79 16.27
N PRO A 67 -17.60 17.15 16.98
CA PRO A 67 -17.93 16.44 18.21
C PRO A 67 -18.44 17.43 19.26
N LYS A 68 -19.44 16.99 20.04
CA LYS A 68 -19.99 17.74 21.17
C LYS A 68 -18.87 18.15 22.15
N PRO A 69 -18.97 19.31 22.82
CA PRO A 69 -17.94 19.79 23.75
C PRO A 69 -17.51 18.75 24.79
N GLU A 70 -18.44 17.96 25.33
CA GLU A 70 -18.16 16.92 26.34
C GLU A 70 -17.32 15.78 25.77
N VAL A 71 -17.59 15.40 24.51
CA VAL A 71 -16.82 14.38 23.78
C VAL A 71 -15.40 14.87 23.53
N ARG A 72 -15.22 16.17 23.20
CA ARG A 72 -13.88 16.77 23.04
C ARG A 72 -13.10 16.74 24.35
N LEU A 73 -13.74 17.10 25.46
CA LEU A 73 -13.11 17.07 26.77
C LEU A 73 -12.70 15.65 27.18
N SER A 74 -13.61 14.68 27.02
CA SER A 74 -13.31 13.26 27.29
C SER A 74 -12.12 12.76 26.46
N ARG A 75 -12.09 13.07 25.16
CA ARG A 75 -10.97 12.73 24.28
C ARG A 75 -9.65 13.37 24.71
N ALA A 76 -9.65 14.65 25.09
CA ALA A 76 -8.44 15.35 25.52
C ALA A 76 -7.87 14.78 26.82
N LEU A 77 -8.73 14.38 27.77
CA LEU A 77 -8.31 13.70 29.00
C LEU A 77 -7.74 12.31 28.72
N GLU A 78 -8.37 11.55 27.83
CA GLU A 78 -7.87 10.24 27.43
C GLU A 78 -6.53 10.36 26.68
N ASP A 79 -6.39 11.33 25.77
CA ASP A 79 -5.15 11.63 25.07
C ASP A 79 -4.00 11.96 26.05
N GLN A 80 -4.27 12.72 27.13
CA GLN A 80 -3.30 12.98 28.19
C GLN A 80 -2.90 11.70 28.94
N LYS A 81 -3.87 10.89 29.35
CA LYS A 81 -3.62 9.62 30.05
C LYS A 81 -2.78 8.68 29.19
N GLN A 82 -3.14 8.53 27.92
CA GLN A 82 -2.43 7.69 26.96
C GLN A 82 -1.00 8.17 26.73
N PHE A 83 -0.77 9.48 26.66
CA PHE A 83 0.58 10.02 26.54
C PHE A 83 1.45 9.61 27.73
N GLU A 84 0.97 9.79 28.97
CA GLU A 84 1.73 9.38 30.17
C GLU A 84 1.97 7.87 30.24
N GLU A 85 1.03 7.07 29.74
CA GLU A 85 1.18 5.62 29.63
C GLU A 85 2.27 5.24 28.61
N MET A 86 2.30 5.92 27.46
CA MET A 86 3.34 5.74 26.43
C MET A 86 4.74 6.09 26.91
N LEU A 87 4.89 7.08 27.78
CA LEU A 87 6.18 7.43 28.38
C LEU A 87 6.68 6.35 29.34
N LYS A 88 5.78 5.63 30.02
CA LYS A 88 6.12 4.57 30.98
C LYS A 88 6.35 3.22 30.30
N GLU A 89 5.68 2.97 29.19
CA GLU A 89 5.64 1.68 28.50
C GLU A 89 6.33 1.73 27.14
N VAL A 90 7.50 2.35 27.08
CA VAL A 90 8.34 2.31 25.87
C VAL A 90 8.74 0.85 25.62
N PRO A 91 8.41 0.26 24.45
CA PRO A 91 8.71 -1.14 24.18
C PRO A 91 10.22 -1.42 24.20
N LYS A 92 10.60 -2.63 24.59
CA LYS A 92 11.99 -3.09 24.56
C LYS A 92 12.59 -2.91 23.16
N GLY A 93 13.79 -2.31 23.10
CA GLY A 93 14.51 -2.01 21.86
C GLY A 93 14.06 -0.73 21.16
N PHE A 94 13.27 0.12 21.83
CA PHE A 94 12.90 1.44 21.35
C PHE A 94 13.33 2.51 22.34
N ARG A 95 13.54 3.71 21.80
CA ARG A 95 13.79 4.93 22.58
C ARG A 95 12.99 6.09 22.02
N LEU A 96 12.47 6.92 22.91
CA LEU A 96 11.85 8.20 22.54
C LEU A 96 12.92 9.15 22.02
N SER A 97 12.81 9.55 20.76
CA SER A 97 13.80 10.39 20.08
C SER A 97 13.14 11.57 19.36
N PRO A 98 13.76 12.76 19.40
CA PRO A 98 13.32 13.92 18.61
C PRO A 98 13.52 13.66 17.12
N VAL A 99 12.48 13.87 16.33
CA VAL A 99 12.50 13.74 14.87
C VAL A 99 11.95 15.03 14.27
N LEU A 100 12.66 15.59 13.29
CA LEU A 100 12.11 16.68 12.52
C LEU A 100 11.18 16.09 11.46
N TYR A 101 9.89 16.35 11.58
CA TYR A 101 8.90 15.99 10.58
C TYR A 101 8.82 17.10 9.53
N SER A 102 9.08 16.77 8.26
CA SER A 102 9.04 17.71 7.14
C SER A 102 8.08 17.21 6.06
N ARG A 103 6.96 17.90 5.88
CA ARG A 103 5.88 17.43 5.00
C ARG A 103 6.28 17.56 3.52
N ILE A 104 6.26 16.44 2.79
CA ILE A 104 6.48 16.39 1.34
C ILE A 104 5.18 16.55 0.55
N ASP A 105 5.31 16.84 -0.75
CA ASP A 105 4.16 16.96 -1.65
C ASP A 105 3.51 15.60 -1.95
N ALA A 106 2.25 15.64 -2.39
CA ALA A 106 1.47 14.43 -2.61
C ALA A 106 2.00 13.55 -3.75
N LYS A 107 2.63 14.15 -4.77
CA LYS A 107 3.16 13.41 -5.93
C LYS A 107 4.43 12.65 -5.54
N ALA A 108 5.36 13.30 -4.85
CA ALA A 108 6.55 12.63 -4.31
C ALA A 108 6.16 11.47 -3.37
N LYS A 109 5.16 11.67 -2.52
CA LYS A 109 4.60 10.60 -1.67
C LYS A 109 4.06 9.42 -2.48
N GLU A 110 3.37 9.68 -3.58
CA GLU A 110 2.83 8.64 -4.45
C GLU A 110 3.96 7.83 -5.10
N GLU A 111 4.96 8.49 -5.67
CA GLU A 111 6.13 7.84 -6.29
C GLU A 111 6.90 6.97 -5.27
N LEU A 112 7.15 7.50 -4.07
CA LEU A 112 7.72 6.76 -2.93
C LEU A 112 6.90 5.51 -2.58
N THR A 113 5.57 5.66 -2.55
CA THR A 113 4.63 4.59 -2.18
C THR A 113 4.60 3.49 -3.24
N GLN A 114 4.66 3.85 -4.51
CA GLN A 114 4.72 2.90 -5.62
C GLN A 114 6.05 2.14 -5.59
N GLU A 115 7.19 2.85 -5.49
CA GLU A 115 8.50 2.19 -5.39
C GLU A 115 8.56 1.22 -4.20
N TYR A 116 8.04 1.64 -3.05
CA TYR A 116 7.96 0.80 -1.86
C TYR A 116 7.17 -0.49 -2.11
N SER A 117 5.95 -0.33 -2.62
CA SER A 117 4.97 -1.42 -2.70
C SER A 117 5.38 -2.47 -3.73
N PHE A 118 5.97 -2.04 -4.86
CA PHE A 118 6.30 -2.93 -5.96
C PHE A 118 7.72 -3.52 -5.85
N HIS A 119 8.72 -2.74 -5.41
CA HIS A 119 10.12 -3.16 -5.54
C HIS A 119 10.83 -3.39 -4.21
N VAL A 120 10.42 -2.68 -3.17
CA VAL A 120 11.21 -2.60 -1.94
C VAL A 120 10.69 -3.59 -0.90
N ARG A 121 9.38 -3.62 -0.68
CA ARG A 121 8.76 -4.44 0.37
C ARG A 121 9.07 -5.93 0.22
N PRO A 122 8.91 -6.58 -0.97
CA PRO A 122 9.25 -8.00 -1.10
C PRO A 122 10.74 -8.26 -0.84
N ARG A 123 11.62 -7.41 -1.37
CA ARG A 123 13.07 -7.52 -1.18
C ARG A 123 13.48 -7.34 0.28
N PHE A 124 12.80 -6.47 1.03
CA PHE A 124 13.07 -6.29 2.45
C PHE A 124 12.67 -7.54 3.25
N LEU A 125 11.53 -8.16 2.93
CA LEU A 125 11.12 -9.43 3.55
C LEU A 125 12.16 -10.54 3.31
N LYS A 126 12.69 -10.64 2.08
CA LYS A 126 13.77 -11.57 1.73
C LYS A 126 15.02 -11.31 2.57
N PHE A 127 15.47 -10.05 2.59
CA PHE A 127 16.62 -9.63 3.39
C PHE A 127 16.50 -9.99 4.87
N LEU A 128 15.33 -9.78 5.47
CA LEU A 128 15.06 -10.18 6.86
C LEU A 128 15.17 -11.69 7.04
N ALA A 129 14.60 -12.48 6.14
CA ALA A 129 14.60 -13.95 6.25
C ALA A 129 15.98 -14.57 6.00
N GLU A 130 16.83 -13.90 5.22
CA GLU A 130 18.20 -14.33 4.93
C GLU A 130 19.20 -13.92 6.02
N ASN A 131 19.03 -12.74 6.62
CA ASN A 131 20.04 -12.13 7.50
C ASN A 131 19.60 -12.05 8.97
N HIS A 132 18.30 -12.11 9.25
CA HIS A 132 17.72 -11.88 10.59
C HIS A 132 16.72 -12.99 10.98
N ALA A 133 16.88 -14.20 10.45
CA ALA A 133 15.98 -15.33 10.71
C ALA A 133 15.82 -15.65 12.22
N ASP A 134 16.91 -15.57 12.99
CA ASP A 134 16.88 -15.86 14.42
C ASP A 134 16.09 -14.80 15.20
N GLU A 135 16.21 -13.52 14.83
CA GLU A 135 15.42 -12.45 15.44
C GLU A 135 13.92 -12.56 15.07
N LEU A 136 13.60 -12.96 13.83
CA LEU A 136 12.22 -13.23 13.42
C LEU A 136 11.62 -14.39 14.24
N LYS A 137 12.39 -15.44 14.49
CA LYS A 137 11.99 -16.57 15.33
C LYS A 137 11.81 -16.19 16.78
N ASP A 138 12.71 -15.39 17.34
CA ASP A 138 12.57 -14.88 18.72
C ASP A 138 11.32 -14.01 18.87
N LEU A 139 11.01 -13.19 17.86
CA LEU A 139 9.75 -12.43 17.80
C LEU A 139 8.50 -13.34 17.76
N GLY A 140 8.63 -14.58 17.28
CA GLY A 140 7.58 -15.60 17.27
C GLY A 140 7.11 -16.02 15.87
N ILE A 141 7.83 -15.65 14.81
CA ILE A 141 7.55 -16.12 13.45
C ILE A 141 8.11 -17.55 13.30
N CYS A 142 7.26 -18.50 12.94
CA CYS A 142 7.66 -19.90 12.78
C CYS A 142 8.48 -20.13 11.50
N ASP A 143 9.08 -21.33 11.36
CA ASP A 143 9.91 -21.69 10.20
C ASP A 143 9.16 -21.51 8.88
N ARG A 144 7.89 -21.92 8.82
CA ARG A 144 7.02 -21.73 7.66
C ARG A 144 6.86 -20.24 7.32
N GLY A 145 6.74 -19.39 8.34
CA GLY A 145 6.63 -17.94 8.17
C GLY A 145 7.91 -17.32 7.64
N VAL A 146 9.08 -17.74 8.16
CA VAL A 146 10.40 -17.28 7.68
C VAL A 146 10.63 -17.72 6.23
N GLU A 147 10.29 -18.97 5.88
CA GLU A 147 10.42 -19.46 4.51
C GLU A 147 9.54 -18.64 3.54
N ARG A 148 8.31 -18.32 3.94
CA ARG A 148 7.44 -17.45 3.14
C ARG A 148 8.04 -16.05 2.95
N MET A 149 8.74 -15.52 3.94
CA MET A 149 9.46 -14.25 3.81
C MET A 149 10.66 -14.34 2.85
N ARG A 150 11.34 -15.50 2.74
CA ARG A 150 12.38 -15.73 1.69
C ARG A 150 11.82 -15.65 0.27
N GLN A 151 10.52 -15.87 0.11
CA GLN A 151 9.80 -15.68 -1.15
C GLN A 151 9.34 -14.23 -1.36
N GLY A 152 9.67 -13.31 -0.44
CA GLY A 152 9.21 -11.92 -0.46
C GLY A 152 7.76 -11.73 -0.04
N LEU A 153 7.16 -12.72 0.64
CA LEU A 153 5.75 -12.73 1.03
C LEU A 153 5.57 -12.51 2.54
N ASP A 154 4.37 -12.06 2.94
CA ASP A 154 4.03 -11.87 4.35
C ASP A 154 4.11 -13.20 5.12
N PRO A 155 4.67 -13.19 6.35
CA PRO A 155 4.81 -14.41 7.14
C PRO A 155 3.44 -14.95 7.58
N VAL A 156 3.33 -16.28 7.60
CA VAL A 156 2.17 -17.02 8.08
C VAL A 156 2.57 -17.96 9.22
N ASN A 157 1.62 -18.31 10.08
CA ASN A 157 1.80 -19.37 11.05
C ASN A 157 1.75 -20.77 10.40
N GLU A 158 1.89 -21.82 11.21
CA GLU A 158 1.85 -23.21 10.75
C GLU A 158 0.56 -23.60 10.01
N ASN A 159 -0.56 -22.93 10.31
CA ASN A 159 -1.86 -23.17 9.67
C ASN A 159 -2.06 -22.33 8.40
N GLY A 160 -1.07 -21.54 7.97
CA GLY A 160 -1.18 -20.66 6.80
C GLY A 160 -1.93 -19.35 7.06
N LEU A 161 -2.16 -18.98 8.33
CA LEU A 161 -2.79 -17.71 8.71
C LEU A 161 -1.73 -16.62 8.84
N LEU A 162 -1.99 -15.45 8.25
CA LEU A 162 -1.06 -14.32 8.26
C LEU A 162 -0.82 -13.79 9.69
N TYR A 163 0.43 -13.50 10.01
CA TYR A 163 0.73 -12.72 11.21
C TYR A 163 0.33 -11.25 11.02
N SER A 164 -0.13 -10.61 12.09
CA SER A 164 -0.42 -9.19 12.14
C SER A 164 0.86 -8.42 12.42
N VAL A 165 1.73 -8.35 11.41
CA VAL A 165 2.97 -7.58 11.40
C VAL A 165 2.93 -6.48 10.35
N ASN A 166 3.70 -5.42 10.61
CA ASN A 166 3.89 -4.29 9.72
C ASN A 166 5.38 -4.07 9.44
N ILE A 167 5.69 -3.48 8.27
CA ILE A 167 7.01 -2.93 7.98
C ILE A 167 6.86 -1.42 8.06
N ASP A 168 7.44 -0.86 9.10
CA ASP A 168 7.32 0.56 9.41
C ASP A 168 8.48 1.36 8.80
N HIS A 169 8.15 2.53 8.28
CA HIS A 169 9.11 3.54 7.87
C HIS A 169 9.49 4.35 9.12
N ILE A 170 10.72 4.18 9.62
CA ILE A 170 11.19 4.84 10.85
C ILE A 170 11.09 6.37 10.68
N ILE A 171 11.69 6.91 9.62
CA ILE A 171 11.34 8.22 9.07
C ILE A 171 10.20 8.01 8.08
N GLU A 172 9.03 8.56 8.40
CA GLU A 172 7.82 8.38 7.61
C GLU A 172 7.94 8.94 6.19
N ARG A 173 7.40 8.20 5.20
CA ARG A 173 7.31 8.64 3.79
C ARG A 173 6.74 10.04 3.61
N ASN A 174 5.84 10.44 4.49
CA ASN A 174 5.11 11.69 4.39
C ASN A 174 5.83 12.86 5.09
N GLY A 175 6.72 12.53 6.03
CA GLY A 175 7.47 13.46 6.88
C GLY A 175 8.96 13.52 6.56
N SER A 176 9.39 12.99 5.41
CA SER A 176 10.79 12.81 5.06
C SER A 176 11.48 14.03 4.45
N GLY A 177 10.79 15.15 4.23
CA GLY A 177 11.37 16.35 3.63
C GLY A 177 12.08 16.07 2.29
N VAL A 178 13.23 16.72 2.06
CA VAL A 178 14.03 16.56 0.82
C VAL A 178 14.57 15.14 0.66
N TRP A 179 14.70 14.39 1.75
CA TRP A 179 15.06 12.98 1.72
C TRP A 179 14.05 12.15 0.91
N GLY A 180 12.77 12.53 0.94
CA GLY A 180 11.70 11.89 0.16
C GLY A 180 11.76 12.10 -1.34
N ALA A 181 12.55 13.07 -1.81
CA ALA A 181 12.71 13.38 -3.23
C ALA A 181 14.07 12.95 -3.80
N SER A 182 14.97 12.44 -2.95
CA SER A 182 16.33 12.07 -3.36
C SER A 182 16.49 10.55 -3.40
N LYS A 183 17.26 10.08 -4.38
CA LYS A 183 17.60 8.67 -4.54
C LYS A 183 19.09 8.45 -4.41
N GLU A 184 19.46 7.30 -3.84
CA GLU A 184 20.83 6.81 -3.82
C GLU A 184 20.81 5.27 -3.74
N LYS A 185 21.98 4.65 -3.89
CA LYS A 185 22.12 3.21 -3.68
C LYS A 185 21.95 2.86 -2.20
N ASP A 186 21.09 1.88 -1.94
CA ASP A 186 20.87 1.36 -0.59
C ASP A 186 22.12 0.59 -0.11
N PRO A 187 22.74 0.98 1.01
CA PRO A 187 23.90 0.29 1.56
C PRO A 187 23.65 -1.18 1.92
N ASP A 188 22.40 -1.52 2.26
CA ASP A 188 21.98 -2.86 2.60
C ASP A 188 21.53 -3.66 1.35
N GLN A 189 21.51 -3.01 0.18
CA GLN A 189 21.34 -3.65 -1.15
C GLN A 189 22.30 -3.05 -2.20
N PRO A 190 23.61 -3.30 -2.09
CA PRO A 190 24.63 -2.64 -2.92
C PRO A 190 24.53 -2.98 -4.42
N ASP A 191 24.01 -4.16 -4.74
CA ASP A 191 23.76 -4.64 -6.11
C ASP A 191 22.44 -4.13 -6.69
N GLY A 192 21.63 -3.44 -5.87
CA GLY A 192 20.38 -2.82 -6.28
C GLY A 192 20.59 -1.51 -7.07
N GLY A 193 19.55 -1.12 -7.81
CA GLY A 193 19.46 0.22 -8.38
C GLY A 193 19.25 1.29 -7.30
N GLU A 194 19.37 2.56 -7.71
CA GLU A 194 19.06 3.69 -6.82
C GLU A 194 17.58 3.67 -6.42
N LYS A 195 17.32 3.99 -5.15
CA LYS A 195 15.98 4.06 -4.57
C LYS A 195 15.84 5.33 -3.76
N PHE A 196 14.61 5.75 -3.53
CA PHE A 196 14.38 6.84 -2.59
C PHE A 196 14.91 6.48 -1.20
N HIS A 197 15.53 7.44 -0.52
CA HIS A 197 16.14 7.14 0.78
C HIS A 197 15.15 6.64 1.85
N PRO A 198 13.90 7.14 1.95
CA PRO A 198 12.92 6.54 2.86
C PRO A 198 12.65 5.06 2.57
N ASN A 199 12.97 4.60 1.36
CA ASN A 199 12.83 3.22 0.94
C ASN A 199 14.10 2.37 1.09
N HIS A 200 15.14 2.91 1.73
CA HIS A 200 16.30 2.12 2.14
C HIS A 200 15.97 1.20 3.30
N PHE A 201 16.59 0.03 3.33
CA PHE A 201 16.35 -0.94 4.40
C PHE A 201 16.77 -0.40 5.77
N GLY A 202 17.82 0.41 5.83
CA GLY A 202 18.23 1.11 7.04
C GLY A 202 17.16 2.03 7.65
N ASN A 203 16.07 2.34 6.92
CA ASN A 203 14.91 3.08 7.41
C ASN A 203 13.73 2.20 7.81
N PHE A 204 13.88 0.87 7.79
CA PHE A 204 12.79 -0.06 8.07
C PHE A 204 13.02 -0.89 9.31
N ILE A 205 11.89 -1.31 9.88
CA ILE A 205 11.78 -2.32 10.91
C ILE A 205 10.48 -3.13 10.68
N ILE A 206 10.55 -4.45 10.85
CA ILE A 206 9.36 -5.29 10.96
C ILE A 206 8.93 -5.38 12.44
N LEU A 207 7.65 -5.18 12.71
CA LEU A 207 7.13 -5.17 14.08
C LEU A 207 5.65 -5.61 14.16
N PRO A 208 5.20 -6.12 15.32
CA PRO A 208 3.79 -6.45 15.56
C PRO A 208 2.88 -5.24 15.36
N GLU A 209 1.72 -5.41 14.71
CA GLU A 209 0.80 -4.31 14.39
C GLU A 209 0.39 -3.51 15.63
N LYS A 210 0.22 -4.14 16.79
CA LYS A 210 -0.09 -3.42 18.04
C LYS A 210 1.01 -2.46 18.50
N ILE A 211 2.29 -2.77 18.25
CA ILE A 211 3.40 -1.84 18.52
C ILE A 211 3.38 -0.72 17.48
N HIS A 212 3.04 -1.03 16.23
CA HIS A 212 2.90 -0.04 15.16
C HIS A 212 1.79 0.97 15.47
N GLU A 213 0.61 0.49 15.86
CA GLU A 213 -0.51 1.33 16.29
C GLU A 213 -0.16 2.17 17.52
N PHE A 214 0.57 1.61 18.48
CA PHE A 214 1.04 2.32 19.66
C PHE A 214 1.96 3.50 19.30
N LYS A 215 2.93 3.28 18.40
CA LYS A 215 3.80 4.32 17.86
C LYS A 215 3.00 5.37 17.07
N ASN A 216 2.09 4.95 16.20
CA ASN A 216 1.30 5.88 15.40
C ASN A 216 0.39 6.77 16.27
N LYS A 217 -0.14 6.22 17.37
CA LYS A 217 -0.93 6.99 18.31
C LYS A 217 -0.09 8.09 19.00
N LEU A 218 1.20 7.86 19.29
CA LEU A 218 2.10 8.92 19.77
C LEU A 218 2.24 10.05 18.72
N ASN A 219 2.34 9.71 17.44
CA ASN A 219 2.41 10.71 16.36
C ASN A 219 1.09 11.49 16.21
N ASP A 220 -0.04 10.82 16.35
CA ASP A 220 -1.38 11.43 16.28
C ASP A 220 -1.62 12.43 17.41
N LEU A 221 -1.17 12.13 18.64
CA LEU A 221 -1.28 13.04 19.79
C LEU A 221 -0.60 14.40 19.56
N GLN A 222 0.39 14.41 18.68
CA GLN A 222 1.18 15.56 18.30
C GLN A 222 0.70 16.20 17.00
N TYR A 223 -0.34 15.69 16.32
CA TYR A 223 -0.82 16.19 15.04
C TYR A 223 0.29 16.36 13.98
N ALA A 224 1.25 15.43 13.93
CA ALA A 224 2.38 15.52 13.00
C ALA A 224 1.91 15.59 11.54
N SER A 225 0.88 14.80 11.22
CA SER A 225 0.29 14.70 9.88
C SER A 225 -0.43 15.98 9.41
N GLU A 226 -0.80 16.88 10.33
CA GLU A 226 -1.42 18.17 10.05
C GLU A 226 -0.41 19.26 9.69
N THR A 227 0.89 18.97 9.80
CA THR A 227 1.95 19.89 9.39
C THR A 227 1.78 20.28 7.91
N PRO A 228 1.64 21.57 7.59
CA PRO A 228 1.46 22.02 6.21
C PRO A 228 2.65 21.66 5.32
N HIS A 229 2.40 21.49 4.03
CA HIS A 229 3.45 21.25 3.04
C HIS A 229 4.56 22.30 3.11
N GLY A 230 5.82 21.85 3.12
CA GLY A 230 6.99 22.72 3.22
C GLY A 230 7.28 23.27 4.62
N GLN A 231 6.47 22.92 5.63
CA GLN A 231 6.76 23.24 7.03
C GLN A 231 7.41 22.06 7.76
N ASN A 232 8.14 22.41 8.82
CA ASN A 232 8.85 21.47 9.66
C ASN A 232 8.27 21.52 11.08
N LYS A 233 8.20 20.36 11.75
CA LYS A 233 7.76 20.24 13.13
C LYS A 233 8.62 19.22 13.86
N TRP A 234 9.23 19.61 14.97
CA TRP A 234 9.85 18.63 15.87
C TRP A 234 8.78 17.82 16.57
N VAL A 235 8.90 16.50 16.49
CA VAL A 235 7.99 15.53 17.10
C VAL A 235 8.80 14.50 17.88
N LEU A 236 8.20 13.94 18.92
CA LEU A 236 8.74 12.84 19.69
C LEU A 236 8.27 11.52 19.06
N MET A 237 9.19 10.63 18.70
CA MET A 237 8.85 9.34 18.12
C MET A 237 9.48 8.20 18.90
N MET A 238 8.80 7.04 18.91
CA MET A 238 9.41 5.78 19.34
C MET A 238 10.26 5.23 18.20
N ILE A 239 11.57 5.23 18.38
CA ILE A 239 12.54 4.87 17.34
C ILE A 239 13.30 3.63 17.76
N PRO A 240 13.48 2.63 16.87
CA PRO A 240 14.23 1.44 17.22
C PRO A 240 15.70 1.76 17.51
N GLU A 241 16.24 1.06 18.51
CA GLU A 241 17.66 1.04 18.79
C GLU A 241 18.38 0.12 17.79
N ARG A 242 19.61 0.49 17.41
CA ARG A 242 20.50 -0.35 16.60
C ARG A 242 21.83 -0.46 17.31
N ASN A 243 22.09 -1.60 17.94
CA ASN A 243 23.27 -1.84 18.76
C ASN A 243 23.67 -3.33 18.75
N ALA A 244 24.60 -3.74 19.60
CA ALA A 244 25.06 -5.13 19.65
C ALA A 244 23.98 -6.13 20.08
N ALA A 245 22.92 -5.68 20.78
CA ALA A 245 21.81 -6.51 21.22
C ALA A 245 20.63 -6.53 20.23
N PHE A 246 20.46 -5.45 19.46
CA PHE A 246 19.32 -5.28 18.54
C PHE A 246 19.80 -4.84 17.16
N SER A 247 19.47 -5.61 16.11
CA SER A 247 19.77 -5.19 14.73
C SER A 247 19.02 -3.91 14.31
N GLY A 248 17.87 -3.69 14.96
CA GLY A 248 16.85 -2.68 14.64
C GLY A 248 16.16 -2.89 13.30
N PHE A 249 16.30 -4.08 12.69
CA PHE A 249 15.49 -4.48 11.53
C PHE A 249 14.27 -5.33 11.95
N VAL A 250 14.35 -6.02 13.09
CA VAL A 250 13.27 -6.80 13.69
C VAL A 250 12.99 -6.25 15.09
N CYS A 251 11.71 -6.04 15.41
CA CYS A 251 11.31 -5.67 16.76
C CYS A 251 11.67 -6.79 17.74
N PRO A 252 12.33 -6.48 18.87
CA PRO A 252 12.64 -7.49 19.87
C PRO A 252 11.37 -8.07 20.50
N LYS A 253 11.45 -9.33 20.92
CA LYS A 253 10.42 -9.94 21.74
C LYS A 253 10.21 -9.14 23.04
N GLN A 254 8.96 -8.77 23.31
CA GLN A 254 8.56 -8.11 24.54
C GLN A 254 8.36 -9.14 25.67
N ASP A 255 8.51 -8.71 26.91
CA ASP A 255 8.19 -9.56 28.07
C ASP A 255 6.72 -10.02 28.00
N PRO A 256 6.39 -11.30 28.26
CA PRO A 256 5.01 -11.79 28.24
C PRO A 256 4.02 -10.99 29.09
N SER A 257 4.47 -10.32 30.16
CA SER A 257 3.62 -9.44 30.98
C SER A 257 3.37 -8.07 30.35
N HIS A 258 4.13 -7.70 29.32
CA HIS A 258 3.95 -6.45 28.60
C HIS A 258 2.69 -6.53 27.72
N ARG A 259 1.81 -5.53 27.78
CA ARG A 259 0.56 -5.53 27.00
C ARG A 259 0.74 -5.62 25.48
N LEU A 260 1.91 -5.21 25.00
CA LEU A 260 2.28 -5.27 23.58
C LEU A 260 3.02 -6.56 23.19
N ALA A 261 3.04 -7.58 24.05
CA ALA A 261 3.76 -8.82 23.80
C ALA A 261 3.06 -9.78 22.85
N GLY A 262 3.86 -10.56 22.12
CA GLY A 262 3.41 -11.61 21.21
C GLY A 262 2.97 -11.11 19.84
N LEU A 263 2.70 -12.07 18.95
CA LEU A 263 2.21 -11.83 17.60
C LEU A 263 0.76 -12.25 17.48
N ASP A 264 -0.08 -11.32 17.07
CA ASP A 264 -1.47 -11.60 16.74
C ASP A 264 -1.58 -12.12 15.30
N LEU A 265 -2.66 -12.82 15.00
CA LEU A 265 -2.99 -13.21 13.64
C LEU A 265 -3.81 -12.10 12.98
N ARG A 266 -3.50 -11.80 11.71
CA ARG A 266 -4.19 -10.76 10.96
C ARG A 266 -5.62 -11.23 10.67
N PRO A 267 -6.66 -10.51 11.15
CA PRO A 267 -8.03 -10.84 10.77
C PRO A 267 -8.22 -10.55 9.29
N MET A 268 -8.58 -11.58 8.53
CA MET A 268 -8.79 -11.50 7.07
C MET A 268 -10.29 -11.39 6.77
N ASP A 269 -10.80 -10.16 6.83
CA ASP A 269 -12.12 -9.87 6.26
C ASP A 269 -12.10 -9.93 4.72
N ASP A 270 -13.30 -9.92 4.14
CA ASP A 270 -13.48 -10.05 2.70
C ASP A 270 -12.81 -8.93 1.87
N PHE A 271 -12.63 -7.74 2.44
CA PHE A 271 -11.92 -6.63 1.79
C PHE A 271 -10.40 -6.80 1.86
N LYS A 272 -9.87 -7.24 3.01
CA LYS A 272 -8.46 -7.51 3.23
C LYS A 272 -7.97 -8.70 2.41
N LYS A 273 -8.82 -9.69 2.13
CA LYS A 273 -8.50 -10.77 1.20
C LYS A 273 -8.12 -10.25 -0.19
N THR A 274 -8.87 -9.28 -0.70
CA THR A 274 -8.56 -8.67 -2.00
C THR A 274 -7.25 -7.89 -1.96
N GLU A 275 -7.01 -7.12 -0.90
CA GLU A 275 -5.75 -6.35 -0.72
C GLU A 275 -4.53 -7.26 -0.63
N HIS A 276 -4.64 -8.39 0.07
CA HIS A 276 -3.57 -9.36 0.10
C HIS A 276 -3.37 -10.02 -1.28
N GLY A 277 -4.45 -10.24 -2.04
CA GLY A 277 -4.41 -10.66 -3.44
C GLY A 277 -3.63 -9.68 -4.34
N GLU A 278 -3.85 -8.38 -4.18
CA GLU A 278 -3.10 -7.33 -4.88
C GLU A 278 -1.60 -7.40 -4.55
N PHE A 279 -1.25 -7.60 -3.28
CA PHE A 279 0.14 -7.71 -2.84
C PHE A 279 0.85 -8.95 -3.42
N ILE A 280 0.24 -10.13 -3.35
CA ILE A 280 0.87 -11.36 -3.88
C ILE A 280 1.05 -11.28 -5.41
N VAL A 281 0.07 -10.75 -6.15
CA VAL A 281 0.17 -10.55 -7.61
C VAL A 281 1.32 -9.61 -7.96
N SER A 282 1.44 -8.50 -7.22
CA SER A 282 2.49 -7.51 -7.44
C SER A 282 3.89 -8.05 -7.14
N THR A 283 3.99 -8.89 -6.10
CA THR A 283 5.23 -9.58 -5.75
C THR A 283 5.63 -10.56 -6.85
N THR A 284 4.70 -11.41 -7.31
CA THR A 284 4.95 -12.37 -8.40
C THR A 284 5.36 -11.68 -9.70
N LEU A 285 4.74 -10.55 -10.05
CA LEU A 285 5.16 -9.74 -11.21
C LEU A 285 6.62 -9.28 -11.12
N THR A 286 7.05 -8.86 -9.94
CA THR A 286 8.42 -8.40 -9.72
C THR A 286 9.42 -9.55 -9.92
N GLU A 287 9.12 -10.72 -9.36
CA GLU A 287 9.97 -11.91 -9.54
C GLU A 287 10.00 -12.37 -11.00
N LEU A 288 8.87 -12.31 -11.71
CA LEU A 288 8.79 -12.63 -13.13
C LEU A 288 9.59 -11.65 -13.99
N ALA A 289 9.57 -10.36 -13.66
CA ALA A 289 10.39 -9.37 -14.34
C ALA A 289 11.88 -9.69 -14.17
N GLU A 290 12.32 -10.02 -12.94
CA GLU A 290 13.70 -10.45 -12.66
C GLU A 290 14.08 -11.72 -13.45
N LEU A 291 13.20 -12.73 -13.49
CA LEU A 291 13.42 -13.94 -14.29
C LEU A 291 13.58 -13.61 -15.79
N LYS A 292 12.73 -12.73 -16.33
CA LYS A 292 12.75 -12.34 -17.76
C LYS A 292 13.96 -11.49 -18.13
N ASP A 293 14.58 -10.84 -17.15
CA ASP A 293 15.81 -10.08 -17.35
C ASP A 293 17.07 -10.93 -17.33
N MET A 294 16.97 -12.18 -16.87
CA MET A 294 18.04 -13.16 -17.03
C MET A 294 18.27 -13.46 -18.51
N GLY A 295 19.52 -13.29 -18.97
CA GLY A 295 19.85 -13.26 -20.41
C GLY A 295 19.45 -14.53 -21.17
N SER A 296 19.57 -15.69 -20.55
CA SER A 296 19.18 -16.99 -21.09
C SER A 296 17.67 -17.13 -21.26
N VAL A 297 16.90 -16.84 -20.21
CA VAL A 297 15.43 -16.83 -20.23
C VAL A 297 14.93 -15.89 -21.32
N ARG A 298 15.48 -14.69 -21.40
CA ARG A 298 15.09 -13.69 -22.40
C ARG A 298 15.22 -14.22 -23.82
N GLN A 299 16.32 -14.90 -24.14
CA GLN A 299 16.55 -15.46 -25.48
C GLN A 299 15.59 -16.61 -25.78
N ILE A 300 15.40 -17.53 -24.83
CA ILE A 300 14.53 -18.69 -24.99
C ILE A 300 13.08 -18.22 -25.18
N VAL A 301 12.56 -17.39 -24.26
CA VAL A 301 11.18 -16.90 -24.30
C VAL A 301 10.90 -16.16 -25.61
N ARG A 302 11.82 -15.32 -26.10
CA ARG A 302 11.67 -14.66 -27.41
C ARG A 302 11.53 -15.65 -28.56
N GLY A 303 12.35 -16.70 -28.58
CA GLY A 303 12.28 -17.75 -29.60
C GLY A 303 10.93 -18.48 -29.57
N GLN A 304 10.42 -18.78 -28.38
CA GLN A 304 9.15 -19.49 -28.19
C GLN A 304 7.94 -18.62 -28.53
N ILE A 305 7.96 -17.32 -28.18
CA ILE A 305 6.94 -16.36 -28.62
C ILE A 305 6.88 -16.33 -30.15
N ALA A 306 8.03 -16.22 -30.82
CA ALA A 306 8.07 -16.21 -32.29
C ALA A 306 7.56 -17.53 -32.92
N GLU A 307 7.71 -18.67 -32.25
CA GLU A 307 7.13 -19.94 -32.68
C GLU A 307 5.61 -19.99 -32.49
N ALA A 308 5.12 -19.53 -31.33
CA ALA A 308 3.70 -19.47 -31.02
C ALA A 308 2.95 -18.48 -31.94
N ASP A 309 3.56 -17.34 -32.26
CA ASP A 309 3.02 -16.33 -33.17
C ASP A 309 2.82 -16.90 -34.59
N LYS A 310 3.75 -17.73 -35.09
CA LYS A 310 3.60 -18.41 -36.40
C LYS A 310 2.38 -19.31 -36.47
N LEU A 311 1.94 -19.81 -35.31
CA LEU A 311 0.79 -20.71 -35.16
C LEU A 311 -0.46 -19.99 -34.64
N ASN A 312 -0.42 -18.66 -34.48
CA ASN A 312 -1.49 -17.83 -33.95
C ASN A 312 -2.06 -18.36 -32.60
N THR A 313 -1.16 -18.75 -31.70
CA THR A 313 -1.50 -19.26 -30.35
C THR A 313 -0.56 -18.66 -29.30
N LYS A 314 -0.79 -18.94 -28.01
CA LYS A 314 0.08 -18.51 -26.91
C LYS A 314 1.11 -19.59 -26.57
N VAL A 315 2.26 -19.20 -26.00
CA VAL A 315 3.32 -20.15 -25.62
C VAL A 315 2.79 -21.17 -24.62
N ALA A 316 2.05 -20.72 -23.60
CA ALA A 316 1.46 -21.60 -22.60
C ALA A 316 0.46 -22.62 -23.19
N GLU A 317 -0.31 -22.23 -24.22
CA GLU A 317 -1.25 -23.11 -24.92
C GLU A 317 -0.51 -24.10 -25.83
N LEU A 318 0.46 -23.61 -26.61
CA LEU A 318 1.28 -24.43 -27.50
C LEU A 318 2.06 -25.49 -26.74
N ALA A 319 2.64 -25.12 -25.59
CA ALA A 319 3.34 -26.04 -24.70
C ALA A 319 2.40 -27.17 -24.21
N ALA A 320 1.19 -26.82 -23.76
CA ALA A 320 0.20 -27.80 -23.32
C ALA A 320 -0.28 -28.72 -24.47
N GLN A 321 -0.44 -28.18 -25.68
CA GLN A 321 -0.80 -28.98 -26.87
C GLN A 321 0.30 -29.96 -27.25
N GLN A 322 1.57 -29.52 -27.26
CA GLN A 322 2.71 -30.38 -27.59
C GLN A 322 2.89 -31.52 -26.57
N GLU A 323 2.66 -31.24 -25.29
CA GLU A 323 2.70 -32.22 -24.21
C GLU A 323 1.58 -33.26 -24.35
N ALA A 324 0.34 -32.83 -24.62
CA ALA A 324 -0.77 -33.73 -24.90
C ALA A 324 -0.51 -34.65 -26.11
N GLN A 325 0.29 -34.17 -27.08
CA GLN A 325 0.71 -34.92 -28.26
C GLN A 325 2.00 -35.74 -28.06
N LYS A 326 2.58 -35.76 -26.84
CA LYS A 326 3.87 -36.42 -26.51
C LYS A 326 5.04 -36.02 -27.44
N LYS A 327 5.00 -34.82 -28.01
CA LYS A 327 6.09 -34.29 -28.84
C LYS A 327 7.20 -33.73 -27.95
N PRO A 328 8.48 -33.71 -28.41
CA PRO A 328 9.50 -32.92 -27.75
C PRO A 328 9.04 -31.46 -27.76
N GLY A 329 8.62 -30.96 -26.59
CA GLY A 329 7.88 -29.72 -26.49
C GLY A 329 8.69 -28.54 -25.96
N LEU A 330 8.15 -27.34 -26.15
CA LEU A 330 8.68 -26.07 -25.65
C LEU A 330 9.04 -26.12 -24.16
N ARG A 331 8.26 -26.86 -23.36
CA ARG A 331 8.50 -27.06 -21.93
C ARG A 331 9.82 -27.77 -21.65
N LYS A 332 10.08 -28.87 -22.36
CA LYS A 332 11.32 -29.63 -22.20
C LYS A 332 12.52 -28.77 -22.62
N ALA A 333 12.43 -28.11 -23.77
CA ALA A 333 13.50 -27.24 -24.27
C ALA A 333 13.82 -26.10 -23.28
N PHE A 334 12.80 -25.48 -22.68
CA PHE A 334 12.97 -24.45 -21.67
C PHE A 334 13.61 -24.98 -20.39
N ASN A 335 13.09 -26.08 -19.84
CA ASN A 335 13.63 -26.68 -18.63
C ASN A 335 15.07 -27.17 -18.82
N ASP A 336 15.38 -27.79 -19.97
CA ASP A 336 16.73 -28.27 -20.31
C ASP A 336 17.72 -27.11 -20.46
N ALA A 337 17.26 -25.96 -20.97
CA ALA A 337 18.10 -24.77 -21.09
C ALA A 337 18.34 -24.10 -19.73
N ILE A 338 17.31 -23.97 -18.90
CA ILE A 338 17.42 -23.41 -17.54
C ILE A 338 18.24 -24.31 -16.63
N ALA A 339 18.15 -25.64 -16.78
CA ALA A 339 18.94 -26.58 -15.99
C ALA A 339 20.46 -26.39 -16.12
N LYS A 340 20.93 -25.72 -17.19
CA LYS A 340 22.35 -25.39 -17.41
C LYS A 340 22.81 -24.15 -16.63
N GLU A 341 21.88 -23.41 -16.02
CA GLU A 341 22.14 -22.17 -15.29
C GLU A 341 21.60 -22.28 -13.86
N PRO A 342 22.42 -22.71 -12.89
CA PRO A 342 21.96 -23.02 -11.54
C PRO A 342 21.22 -21.88 -10.84
N ALA A 343 21.67 -20.62 -11.03
CA ALA A 343 21.01 -19.45 -10.44
C ALA A 343 19.60 -19.21 -11.03
N THR A 344 19.46 -19.31 -12.35
CA THR A 344 18.16 -19.20 -13.04
C THR A 344 17.23 -20.34 -12.67
N LYS A 345 17.77 -21.56 -12.56
CA LYS A 345 17.01 -22.73 -12.11
C LYS A 345 16.49 -22.53 -10.67
N ALA A 346 17.34 -22.09 -9.74
CA ALA A 346 16.94 -21.80 -8.37
C ALA A 346 15.86 -20.71 -8.33
N HIS A 347 16.04 -19.59 -9.06
CA HIS A 347 15.02 -18.53 -9.14
C HIS A 347 13.68 -19.06 -9.68
N LEU A 348 13.70 -19.89 -10.72
CA LEU A 348 12.50 -20.50 -11.28
C LEU A 348 11.82 -21.46 -10.28
N ASP A 349 12.58 -22.37 -9.69
CA ASP A 349 12.05 -23.47 -8.86
C ASP A 349 11.65 -23.01 -7.46
N ASP A 350 12.41 -22.10 -6.86
CA ASP A 350 12.24 -21.69 -5.46
C ASP A 350 11.38 -20.45 -5.30
N LEU A 351 11.29 -19.59 -6.33
CA LEU A 351 10.53 -18.34 -6.28
C LEU A 351 9.33 -18.32 -7.25
N ILE A 352 9.56 -18.55 -8.54
CA ILE A 352 8.53 -18.33 -9.56
C ILE A 352 7.44 -19.39 -9.53
N LYS A 353 7.80 -20.68 -9.59
CA LYS A 353 6.82 -21.77 -9.59
C LYS A 353 5.94 -21.75 -8.33
N PRO A 354 6.49 -21.63 -7.09
CA PRO A 354 5.68 -21.51 -5.89
C PRO A 354 4.77 -20.27 -5.94
N ALA A 355 5.30 -19.11 -6.34
CA ALA A 355 4.51 -17.87 -6.41
C ALA A 355 3.32 -17.99 -7.37
N LEU A 356 3.50 -18.60 -8.55
CA LEU A 356 2.41 -18.79 -9.52
C LEU A 356 1.33 -19.76 -9.00
N ARG A 357 1.72 -20.84 -8.31
CA ARG A 357 0.78 -21.76 -7.65
C ARG A 357 -0.01 -21.04 -6.56
N ASP A 358 0.68 -20.31 -5.70
CA ASP A 358 0.09 -19.57 -4.59
C ASP A 358 -0.91 -18.51 -5.07
N VAL A 359 -0.53 -17.69 -6.06
CA VAL A 359 -1.43 -16.69 -6.64
C VAL A 359 -2.65 -17.35 -7.28
N THR A 360 -2.44 -18.42 -8.03
CA THR A 360 -3.54 -19.15 -8.68
C THR A 360 -4.54 -19.69 -7.66
N ALA A 361 -4.05 -20.40 -6.64
CA ALA A 361 -4.87 -20.95 -5.58
C ALA A 361 -5.59 -19.84 -4.79
N TYR A 362 -4.87 -18.79 -4.40
CA TYR A 362 -5.41 -17.71 -3.59
C TYR A 362 -6.51 -16.92 -4.30
N VAL A 363 -6.27 -16.51 -5.56
CA VAL A 363 -7.26 -15.75 -6.34
C VAL A 363 -8.51 -16.59 -6.61
N ARG A 364 -8.35 -17.90 -6.90
CA ARG A 364 -9.47 -18.82 -7.07
C ARG A 364 -10.30 -18.96 -5.79
N ASN A 365 -9.64 -19.23 -4.65
CA ASN A 365 -10.32 -19.41 -3.37
C ASN A 365 -11.05 -18.12 -2.95
N THR A 366 -10.40 -16.96 -3.13
CA THR A 366 -11.01 -15.65 -2.85
C THR A 366 -12.25 -15.43 -3.73
N PHE A 367 -12.18 -15.74 -5.03
CA PHE A 367 -13.36 -15.68 -5.89
C PHE A 367 -14.47 -16.61 -5.41
N SER A 368 -14.18 -17.88 -5.12
CA SER A 368 -15.16 -18.87 -4.68
C SER A 368 -15.87 -18.43 -3.40
N GLU A 369 -15.13 -17.90 -2.43
CA GLU A 369 -15.70 -17.42 -1.17
C GLU A 369 -16.58 -16.17 -1.36
N LEU A 370 -16.10 -15.18 -2.11
CA LEU A 370 -16.81 -13.91 -2.30
C LEU A 370 -18.03 -14.05 -3.23
N SER A 371 -17.95 -14.89 -4.25
CA SER A 371 -19.06 -15.14 -5.17
C SER A 371 -20.23 -15.90 -4.52
N ALA A 372 -19.94 -16.69 -3.48
CA ALA A 372 -20.93 -17.37 -2.66
C ALA A 372 -21.65 -16.44 -1.65
N LYS A 373 -21.06 -15.27 -1.34
CA LYS A 373 -21.58 -14.30 -0.37
C LYS A 373 -21.89 -12.98 -1.08
N THR A 374 -23.09 -12.86 -1.66
CA THR A 374 -23.53 -11.63 -2.34
C THR A 374 -24.92 -11.16 -1.93
N ASN A 375 -25.35 -11.51 -0.72
CA ASN A 375 -26.72 -11.30 -0.25
C ASN A 375 -26.90 -9.89 0.37
N THR A 376 -25.87 -9.40 1.05
CA THR A 376 -25.87 -8.06 1.67
C THR A 376 -25.18 -7.00 0.81
N SER A 377 -25.43 -5.72 1.11
CA SER A 377 -24.74 -4.60 0.43
C SER A 377 -23.21 -4.65 0.66
N LYS A 378 -22.78 -4.97 1.90
CA LYS A 378 -21.37 -5.10 2.26
C LYS A 378 -20.69 -6.25 1.50
N GLU A 379 -21.34 -7.39 1.43
CA GLU A 379 -20.90 -8.57 0.68
C GLU A 379 -20.76 -8.29 -0.83
N ARG A 380 -21.76 -7.66 -1.44
CA ARG A 380 -21.67 -7.21 -2.84
C ARG A 380 -20.54 -6.24 -3.06
N ALA A 381 -20.33 -5.28 -2.14
CA ALA A 381 -19.23 -4.32 -2.23
C ALA A 381 -17.86 -5.01 -2.17
N ALA A 382 -17.70 -6.04 -1.33
CA ALA A 382 -16.49 -6.85 -1.27
C ALA A 382 -16.26 -7.61 -2.59
N PHE A 383 -17.29 -8.26 -3.14
CA PHE A 383 -17.19 -8.92 -4.45
C PHE A 383 -16.83 -7.94 -5.57
N TRP A 384 -17.44 -6.75 -5.61
CA TRP A 384 -17.12 -5.73 -6.60
C TRP A 384 -15.67 -5.23 -6.48
N LYS A 385 -15.14 -5.10 -5.26
CA LYS A 385 -13.71 -4.80 -5.05
C LYS A 385 -12.83 -5.90 -5.65
N PHE A 386 -13.15 -7.18 -5.40
CA PHE A 386 -12.45 -8.29 -6.02
C PHE A 386 -12.54 -8.28 -7.55
N ALA A 387 -13.72 -8.07 -8.13
CA ALA A 387 -13.89 -8.01 -9.58
C ALA A 387 -13.09 -6.87 -10.21
N ARG A 388 -12.99 -5.72 -9.54
CA ARG A 388 -12.14 -4.59 -9.96
C ARG A 388 -10.66 -4.95 -9.87
N PHE A 389 -10.23 -5.58 -8.78
CA PHE A 389 -8.87 -6.11 -8.63
C PHE A 389 -8.53 -7.10 -9.76
N PHE A 390 -9.39 -8.09 -10.03
CA PHE A 390 -9.14 -9.10 -11.05
C PHE A 390 -9.06 -8.52 -12.48
N ARG A 391 -9.72 -7.37 -12.72
CA ARG A 391 -9.66 -6.63 -13.99
C ARG A 391 -8.59 -5.53 -14.02
N SER A 392 -7.80 -5.41 -12.95
CA SER A 392 -6.75 -4.39 -12.83
C SER A 392 -5.62 -4.59 -13.85
N GLN A 393 -4.76 -3.59 -14.00
CA GLN A 393 -3.59 -3.68 -14.88
C GLN A 393 -2.57 -4.74 -14.39
N PRO A 394 -2.21 -4.82 -13.09
CA PRO A 394 -1.29 -5.85 -12.61
C PRO A 394 -1.74 -7.28 -12.91
N VAL A 395 -3.02 -7.61 -12.74
CA VAL A 395 -3.52 -8.96 -13.07
C VAL A 395 -3.43 -9.24 -14.56
N ARG A 396 -3.64 -8.23 -15.42
CA ARG A 396 -3.47 -8.35 -16.88
C ARG A 396 -2.01 -8.53 -17.28
N ASP A 397 -1.10 -7.76 -16.68
CA ASP A 397 0.34 -7.90 -16.91
C ASP A 397 0.80 -9.30 -16.51
N LEU A 398 0.31 -9.82 -15.38
CA LEU A 398 0.64 -11.17 -14.91
C LEU A 398 0.12 -12.24 -15.87
N GLN A 399 -1.11 -12.08 -16.39
CA GLN A 399 -1.66 -12.97 -17.43
C GLN A 399 -0.78 -12.97 -18.69
N MET A 400 -0.36 -11.80 -19.15
CA MET A 400 0.49 -11.67 -20.34
C MET A 400 1.86 -12.32 -20.14
N ASP A 401 2.47 -12.14 -18.97
CA ASP A 401 3.77 -12.74 -18.65
C ASP A 401 3.69 -14.26 -18.55
N VAL A 402 2.64 -14.77 -17.93
CA VAL A 402 2.36 -16.21 -17.81
C VAL A 402 2.08 -16.85 -19.17
N GLU A 403 1.36 -16.16 -20.08
CA GLU A 403 1.10 -16.63 -21.44
C GLU A 403 2.37 -16.89 -22.26
N ALA A 404 3.46 -16.21 -21.92
CA ALA A 404 4.76 -16.30 -22.59
C ALA A 404 5.68 -17.39 -22.01
N LEU A 405 5.26 -18.12 -20.97
CA LEU A 405 6.11 -19.06 -20.26
C LEU A 405 5.68 -20.52 -20.50
N PRO A 406 6.62 -21.44 -20.80
CA PRO A 406 6.29 -22.80 -21.28
C PRO A 406 6.32 -23.86 -20.17
N PHE A 407 5.92 -23.59 -18.94
CA PHE A 407 5.97 -24.57 -17.82
C PHE A 407 4.61 -24.75 -17.11
N GLU A 408 4.46 -25.79 -16.29
CA GLU A 408 3.15 -26.25 -15.80
C GLU A 408 2.40 -25.21 -14.99
N GLU A 409 3.07 -24.58 -14.05
CA GLU A 409 2.47 -23.58 -13.17
C GLU A 409 1.94 -22.39 -13.97
N ALA A 410 2.66 -21.98 -15.03
CA ALA A 410 2.20 -20.94 -15.94
C ALA A 410 0.97 -21.39 -16.74
N SER A 411 0.99 -22.59 -17.33
CA SER A 411 -0.14 -23.16 -18.07
C SER A 411 -1.38 -23.37 -17.19
N GLU A 412 -1.22 -23.78 -15.93
CA GLU A 412 -2.32 -23.95 -14.96
C GLU A 412 -2.92 -22.59 -14.57
N MET A 413 -2.08 -21.60 -14.27
CA MET A 413 -2.51 -20.25 -13.94
C MET A 413 -3.30 -19.63 -15.10
N HIS A 414 -2.77 -19.73 -16.33
CA HIS A 414 -3.43 -19.21 -17.53
C HIS A 414 -4.84 -19.80 -17.69
N ARG A 415 -4.97 -21.13 -17.64
CA ARG A 415 -6.28 -21.82 -17.73
C ARG A 415 -7.22 -21.39 -16.61
N SER A 416 -6.73 -21.33 -15.38
CA SER A 416 -7.50 -20.91 -14.21
C SER A 416 -8.02 -19.47 -14.36
N PHE A 417 -7.18 -18.55 -14.84
CA PHE A 417 -7.53 -17.14 -14.98
C PHE A 417 -8.51 -16.90 -16.15
N LEU A 418 -8.41 -17.67 -17.24
CA LEU A 418 -9.42 -17.67 -18.30
C LEU A 418 -10.79 -18.12 -17.78
N GLN A 419 -10.83 -19.16 -16.94
CA GLN A 419 -12.07 -19.63 -16.33
C GLN A 419 -12.64 -18.59 -15.36
N LEU A 420 -11.81 -18.06 -14.46
CA LEU A 420 -12.21 -16.99 -13.53
C LEU A 420 -12.74 -15.75 -14.25
N LYS A 421 -12.17 -15.37 -15.40
CA LYS A 421 -12.68 -14.25 -16.20
C LYS A 421 -14.13 -14.45 -16.63
N LYS A 422 -14.50 -15.66 -17.06
CA LYS A 422 -15.88 -16.02 -17.39
C LYS A 422 -16.77 -15.98 -16.14
N ASP A 423 -16.31 -16.56 -15.04
CA ASP A 423 -17.11 -16.69 -13.81
C ASP A 423 -17.34 -15.34 -13.12
N VAL A 424 -16.31 -14.48 -13.05
CA VAL A 424 -16.43 -13.10 -12.55
C VAL A 424 -17.44 -12.31 -13.38
N THR A 425 -17.40 -12.45 -14.71
CA THR A 425 -18.34 -11.75 -15.61
C THR A 425 -19.77 -12.22 -15.35
N LYS A 426 -20.00 -13.53 -15.24
CA LYS A 426 -21.32 -14.10 -14.92
C LYS A 426 -21.89 -13.58 -13.59
N VAL A 427 -21.06 -13.45 -12.55
CA VAL A 427 -21.52 -12.92 -11.26
C VAL A 427 -21.80 -11.42 -11.34
N CYS A 428 -20.95 -10.64 -12.01
CA CYS A 428 -21.21 -9.21 -12.26
C CYS A 428 -22.55 -9.00 -12.98
N ASP A 429 -22.78 -9.72 -14.08
CA ASP A 429 -24.01 -9.60 -14.88
C ASP A 429 -25.26 -9.94 -14.04
N ARG A 430 -25.19 -10.98 -13.20
CA ARG A 430 -26.25 -11.31 -12.24
C ARG A 430 -26.52 -10.16 -11.27
N LEU A 431 -25.47 -9.61 -10.65
CA LEU A 431 -25.61 -8.54 -9.66
C LEU A 431 -26.14 -7.23 -10.28
N ASP A 432 -25.73 -6.91 -11.50
CA ASP A 432 -26.23 -5.75 -12.23
C ASP A 432 -27.72 -5.91 -12.59
N ALA A 433 -28.14 -7.10 -13.02
CA ALA A 433 -29.55 -7.41 -13.26
C ALA A 433 -30.40 -7.28 -11.99
N GLU A 434 -29.92 -7.79 -10.86
CA GLU A 434 -30.59 -7.67 -9.56
C GLU A 434 -30.69 -6.20 -9.10
N ASN A 435 -29.63 -5.42 -9.26
CA ASN A 435 -29.64 -4.00 -8.91
C ASN A 435 -30.64 -3.23 -9.79
N LYS A 436 -30.66 -3.48 -11.09
CA LYS A 436 -31.64 -2.89 -12.02
C LYS A 436 -33.08 -3.22 -11.61
N ALA A 437 -33.36 -4.46 -11.24
CA ALA A 437 -34.68 -4.89 -10.77
C ALA A 437 -35.09 -4.20 -9.45
N ARG A 438 -34.14 -3.93 -8.54
CA ARG A 438 -34.42 -3.20 -7.29
C ARG A 438 -34.78 -1.74 -7.53
N TYR A 439 -34.06 -1.05 -8.41
CA TYR A 439 -34.38 0.35 -8.76
C TYR A 439 -35.75 0.46 -9.43
N GLN A 440 -36.08 -0.45 -10.35
CA GLN A 440 -37.39 -0.47 -11.02
C GLN A 440 -38.56 -0.71 -10.04
N LYS A 441 -38.36 -1.48 -8.96
CA LYS A 441 -39.38 -1.65 -7.92
C LYS A 441 -39.55 -0.41 -7.06
N GLN A 442 -38.45 0.27 -6.70
CA GLN A 442 -38.52 1.50 -5.93
C GLN A 442 -39.21 2.63 -6.69
N ASP A 443 -39.00 2.73 -8.00
CA ASP A 443 -39.68 3.73 -8.85
C ASP A 443 -41.19 3.44 -8.99
N ASN A 444 -41.60 2.16 -8.87
CA ASN A 444 -43.01 1.77 -8.90
C ASN A 444 -43.72 1.89 -7.54
N GLU A 445 -42.98 1.86 -6.42
CA GLU A 445 -43.52 1.98 -5.05
C GLU A 445 -43.46 3.41 -4.48
N SER A 446 -42.90 4.39 -5.21
CA SER A 446 -42.70 5.78 -4.75
C SER A 446 -43.63 6.83 -5.37
N VAL A 447 -44.80 6.43 -5.87
CA VAL A 447 -45.89 7.37 -6.18
C VAL A 447 -47.00 7.22 -5.14
N PRO A 448 -47.05 8.04 -4.08
CA PRO A 448 -48.32 8.34 -3.44
C PRO A 448 -49.15 9.10 -4.47
N ASP A 449 -50.27 8.52 -4.85
CA ASP A 449 -51.28 9.11 -5.72
C ASP A 449 -51.89 10.34 -5.02
N PHE A 450 -51.20 11.48 -5.06
CA PHE A 450 -51.75 12.79 -4.69
C PHE A 450 -52.62 13.31 -5.85
N ARG A 451 -53.68 12.57 -6.14
CA ARG A 451 -54.81 13.05 -6.96
C ARG A 451 -56.11 12.69 -6.26
N GLN A 452 -56.43 13.45 -5.22
CA GLN A 452 -57.81 13.72 -4.88
C GLN A 452 -57.93 15.15 -4.33
N ASP A 453 -58.65 15.95 -5.12
CA ASP A 453 -59.45 17.10 -4.75
C ASP A 453 -58.82 18.21 -3.90
N ASN A 454 -58.48 19.33 -4.54
CA ASN A 454 -59.05 20.63 -4.17
C ASN A 454 -58.77 21.70 -5.24
N ASN A 455 -59.84 22.43 -5.58
CA ASN A 455 -59.89 23.57 -6.49
C ASN A 455 -58.80 24.63 -6.23
N PRO A 456 -58.29 25.31 -7.28
CA PRO A 456 -57.39 26.44 -7.10
C PRO A 456 -58.19 27.71 -6.73
N PRO A 457 -57.88 28.43 -5.64
CA PRO A 457 -58.29 29.81 -5.52
C PRO A 457 -57.31 30.72 -6.26
N ALA A 458 -57.83 31.89 -6.61
CA ALA A 458 -57.32 32.85 -7.56
C ALA A 458 -55.91 33.39 -7.29
N ARG A 459 -55.26 33.79 -8.39
CA ARG A 459 -54.08 34.66 -8.46
C ARG A 459 -54.23 35.87 -7.51
N ASN A 460 -53.26 36.03 -6.63
CA ASN A 460 -52.84 37.33 -6.11
C ASN A 460 -51.33 37.46 -6.26
N THR A 461 -50.90 38.27 -7.22
CA THR A 461 -49.56 38.87 -7.28
C THR A 461 -49.53 40.00 -6.25
N PRO A 462 -48.49 40.11 -5.38
CA PRO A 462 -47.49 41.19 -5.53
C PRO A 462 -46.13 40.83 -4.86
N PRO A 463 -45.19 41.78 -4.71
CA PRO A 463 -44.41 42.44 -5.74
C PRO A 463 -42.91 42.06 -5.66
N GLN A 464 -42.19 42.31 -6.75
CA GLN A 464 -40.74 42.23 -6.80
C GLN A 464 -40.07 43.27 -5.89
N GLY A 465 -38.98 42.85 -5.24
CA GLY A 465 -37.85 43.73 -4.95
C GLY A 465 -37.61 44.06 -3.49
N GLN A 466 -36.81 43.24 -2.79
CA GLN A 466 -35.73 43.71 -1.90
C GLN A 466 -34.62 42.63 -1.79
N PRO A 467 -33.33 43.00 -1.83
CA PRO A 467 -32.22 42.06 -1.68
C PRO A 467 -31.99 41.71 -0.19
N ILE A 468 -31.79 40.43 0.10
CA ILE A 468 -31.32 39.95 1.40
C ILE A 468 -29.78 40.09 1.45
N PRO A 469 -29.19 40.90 2.35
CA PRO A 469 -27.74 41.01 2.47
C PRO A 469 -27.18 39.81 3.25
N GLY A 470 -26.14 39.14 2.72
CA GLY A 470 -25.28 38.27 3.53
C GLY A 470 -24.93 36.88 2.99
N ARG A 471 -25.47 36.41 1.86
CA ARG A 471 -25.06 35.12 1.27
C ARG A 471 -24.01 35.29 0.17
N LYS A 472 -22.75 34.94 0.48
CA LYS A 472 -21.71 34.75 -0.55
C LYS A 472 -22.07 33.54 -1.43
N PRO A 473 -21.92 33.61 -2.78
CA PRO A 473 -22.16 32.47 -3.64
C PRO A 473 -21.09 31.39 -3.44
N ARG A 474 -21.53 30.13 -3.32
CA ARG A 474 -20.68 28.94 -3.36
C ARG A 474 -20.01 28.87 -4.75
N ARG A 475 -18.68 28.93 -4.80
CA ARG A 475 -17.91 28.64 -6.02
C ARG A 475 -18.11 27.17 -6.39
N GLY A 476 -18.55 26.92 -7.63
CA GLY A 476 -18.58 25.59 -8.22
C GLY A 476 -17.18 25.07 -8.55
N PRO A 477 -17.04 23.78 -8.91
CA PRO A 477 -15.75 23.17 -9.24
C PRO A 477 -15.21 23.71 -10.57
N PRO A 478 -13.87 23.74 -10.78
CA PRO A 478 -13.30 24.20 -12.04
C PRO A 478 -13.62 23.21 -13.16
N GLN A 479 -14.16 23.74 -14.27
CA GLN A 479 -14.30 23.02 -15.54
C GLN A 479 -12.91 22.71 -16.12
N LYS A 480 -12.68 21.44 -16.45
CA LYS A 480 -11.54 20.99 -17.25
C LYS A 480 -11.68 21.53 -18.66
N SER A 481 -10.79 22.45 -19.06
CA SER A 481 -10.60 22.83 -20.46
C SER A 481 -9.84 21.72 -21.20
N ARG A 482 -10.45 21.27 -22.29
CA ARG A 482 -9.93 20.31 -23.29
C ARG A 482 -8.93 21.05 -24.20
N PRO A 483 -7.76 20.48 -24.57
CA PRO A 483 -6.93 21.09 -25.60
C PRO A 483 -7.50 20.76 -26.98
N GLU A 484 -7.68 21.81 -27.79
CA GLU A 484 -8.07 21.72 -29.19
C GLU A 484 -6.93 21.21 -30.08
N GLU A 485 -7.33 20.44 -31.08
CA GLU A 485 -6.52 19.90 -32.16
C GLU A 485 -6.07 21.02 -33.11
N GLY A 486 -4.75 21.27 -33.16
CA GLY A 486 -4.11 22.05 -34.21
C GLY A 486 -3.53 21.14 -35.29
N ARG A 487 -4.26 21.01 -36.40
CA ARG A 487 -3.81 20.40 -37.67
C ARG A 487 -2.74 21.29 -38.31
N GLU A 488 -1.51 20.81 -38.48
CA GLU A 488 -0.63 21.30 -39.56
C GLU A 488 0.12 20.17 -40.27
N LYS A 489 0.42 20.46 -41.54
CA LYS A 489 0.50 19.54 -42.67
C LYS A 489 1.89 18.90 -42.82
N ARG A 490 1.85 17.70 -43.41
CA ARG A 490 2.98 16.96 -43.99
C ARG A 490 3.76 17.80 -45.01
N THR A 491 5.09 17.71 -44.95
CA THR A 491 5.97 17.77 -46.12
C THR A 491 7.02 16.67 -46.05
N PHE A 492 7.23 16.02 -47.18
CA PHE A 492 8.14 14.92 -47.45
C PHE A 492 9.61 15.40 -47.50
N GLY A 493 10.54 14.57 -47.00
CA GLY A 493 11.98 14.73 -47.25
C GLY A 493 12.73 13.41 -46.99
N ARG A 494 13.37 12.89 -48.04
CA ARG A 494 14.12 11.62 -48.12
C ARG A 494 15.31 11.53 -47.12
N PRO A 495 15.76 10.30 -46.80
CA PRO A 495 16.96 10.07 -45.98
C PRO A 495 18.24 10.18 -46.84
N GLY A 496 19.15 11.05 -46.43
CA GLY A 496 20.51 11.14 -46.94
C GLY A 496 21.48 10.46 -45.97
N HIS A 497 22.32 9.58 -46.53
CA HIS A 497 23.53 9.02 -45.93
C HIS A 497 24.37 10.03 -45.14
N PHE A 498 25.01 9.60 -44.05
CA PHE A 498 26.44 9.87 -43.87
C PHE A 498 27.13 8.83 -42.98
N LYS A 499 28.31 8.42 -43.43
CA LYS A 499 29.27 7.51 -42.80
C LYS A 499 30.09 8.25 -41.74
N GLY A 500 30.43 7.56 -40.65
CA GLY A 500 31.83 7.29 -40.32
C GLY A 500 32.62 8.26 -39.42
N ARG A 501 33.21 7.63 -38.38
CA ARG A 501 34.50 7.86 -37.72
C ARG A 501 34.64 9.02 -36.72
N GLY A 502 35.16 8.63 -35.56
CA GLY A 502 35.65 9.41 -34.42
C GLY A 502 35.90 8.43 -33.30
#